data_AF-A0A7V0W0N9-F1
#
_entry.id   AF-A0A7V0W0N9-F1
#
_cell.length_a   1.000
_cell.length_b   1.000
_cell.length_c   1.000
_cell.angle_alpha   90.00
_cell.angle_beta   90.00
_cell.angle_gamma   90.00
#
_symmetry.space_group_name_H-M   'P 1'
#
loop_
_entity.id
_entity.type
_entity.pdbx_description
1 polymer ?
#
loop_
_entity_poly.entity_id
_entity_poly.type
_entity_poly.pdbx_seq_one_letter_code
_entity_poly.pdbx_strand_id
1 'polypeptide(L)' 'VVFINKKEGFIVGTKGTILKTIDGGTTWSSMNSGTEVDLCSMCIAPNGTLYAVGKWGIILKY' A
#
# COMPACT_ATOMS: atom_id res chain seq x y z
N VAL A 1 -7.49 0.63 -1.88
CA VAL A 1 -6.72 -0.05 -2.96
C VAL A 1 -6.23 1.01 -3.92
N VAL A 2 -5.04 0.86 -4.48
CA VAL A 2 -4.52 1.74 -5.52
C VAL A 2 -3.79 0.91 -6.58
N PHE A 3 -3.89 1.31 -7.85
CA PHE A 3 -3.22 0.64 -8.96
C PHE A 3 -2.29 1.63 -9.67
N ILE A 4 -1.03 1.24 -9.87
CA ILE A 4 -0.06 2.04 -10.65
C ILE A 4 -0.24 1.80 -12.15
N ASN A 5 -0.75 0.62 -12.53
CA ASN A 5 -1.12 0.25 -13.89
C ASN A 5 -2.16 -0.89 -13.86
N LYS A 6 -2.51 -1.47 -15.02
CA LYS A 6 -3.52 -2.55 -15.12
C LYS A 6 -3.17 -3.85 -14.37
N LYS A 7 -1.90 -4.05 -14.01
CA LYS A 7 -1.39 -5.29 -13.40
C LYS A 7 -0.90 -5.08 -11.97
N GLU A 8 -0.22 -3.97 -11.72
CA GLU A 8 0.40 -3.70 -10.43
C GLU A 8 -0.49 -2.81 -9.56
N GLY A 9 -0.75 -3.28 -8.35
CA GLY A 9 -1.58 -2.59 -7.37
C GLY A 9 -1.20 -2.93 -5.94
N PHE A 10 -1.70 -2.11 -5.02
CA PHE A 10 -1.41 -2.17 -3.60
C PHE A 10 -2.70 -2.03 -2.79
N ILE A 11 -2.73 -2.70 -1.63
CA ILE A 11 -3.73 -2.49 -0.58
C ILE A 11 -3.04 -2.30 0.76
N VAL A 12 -3.64 -1.47 1.60
CA VAL A 12 -3.26 -1.29 3.00
C VAL A 12 -4.40 -1.68 3.92
N GLY A 13 -4.09 -2.03 5.16
CA GLY A 13 -5.09 -2.32 6.16
C GLY A 13 -4.57 -2.32 7.59
N THR A 14 -5.29 -3.02 8.44
CA THR A 14 -5.03 -3.11 9.87
C THR A 14 -3.67 -3.75 10.17
N LYS A 15 -3.12 -3.49 11.36
CA LYS A 15 -1.85 -4.08 11.82
C LYS A 15 -0.69 -3.86 10.85
N GLY A 16 -0.64 -2.70 10.19
CA GLY A 16 0.36 -2.38 9.17
C GLY A 16 0.33 -3.30 7.95
N THR A 17 -0.81 -3.92 7.63
CA THR A 17 -0.92 -4.79 6.45
C THR A 17 -0.67 -3.98 5.19
N ILE A 18 0.26 -4.46 4.36
CA ILE A 18 0.44 -4.02 2.97
C ILE A 18 0.48 -5.26 2.10
N LEU A 19 -0.38 -5.33 1.08
CA LEU A 19 -0.27 -6.36 0.04
C LEU A 19 -0.03 -5.72 -1.32
N LYS A 20 0.76 -6.40 -2.16
CA LYS A 20 1.01 -6.06 -3.56
C LYS A 20 0.45 -7.14 -4.47
N THR A 21 -0.11 -6.73 -5.60
CA THR A 21 -0.43 -7.59 -6.74
C THR A 21 0.42 -7.20 -7.95
N ILE A 22 0.71 -8.18 -8.80
CA ILE A 22 1.37 -8.00 -10.11
C ILE A 22 0.55 -8.60 -11.26
N ASP A 23 -0.66 -9.08 -10.97
CA ASP A 23 -1.53 -9.81 -11.90
C ASP A 23 -2.96 -9.25 -11.92
N GLY A 24 -3.11 -7.95 -11.64
CA GLY A 24 -4.39 -7.24 -11.70
C GLY A 24 -5.30 -7.51 -10.51
N GLY A 25 -4.76 -8.01 -9.39
CA GLY A 25 -5.50 -8.32 -8.18
C GLY A 25 -5.98 -9.77 -8.09
N THR A 26 -5.49 -10.66 -8.96
CA THR A 26 -5.79 -12.10 -8.92
C THR A 26 -5.10 -12.75 -7.73
N THR A 27 -3.84 -12.42 -7.50
CA THR A 27 -3.06 -12.84 -6.33
C THR A 27 -2.42 -11.63 -5.63
N TRP A 28 -2.19 -11.79 -4.33
CA TRP A 28 -1.65 -10.76 -3.46
C TRP A 28 -0.54 -11.34 -2.60
N SER A 29 0.60 -10.63 -2.53
CA SER A 29 1.73 -10.97 -1.67
C SER A 29 1.93 -9.91 -0.60
N SER A 30 2.23 -10.34 0.63
CA SER A 30 2.47 -9.42 1.74
C SER A 30 3.80 -8.70 1.59
N MET A 31 3.80 -7.40 1.87
CA MET A 31 5.00 -6.57 1.99
C MET A 31 5.20 -6.19 3.45
N ASN A 32 6.45 -6.18 3.90
CA ASN A 32 6.78 -5.65 5.22
C ASN A 32 6.57 -4.13 5.23
N SER A 33 5.71 -3.64 6.12
CA SER A 33 5.43 -2.23 6.27
C SER A 33 6.38 -1.50 7.23
N GLY A 34 7.07 -2.24 8.10
CA GLY A 34 7.88 -1.68 9.17
C GLY A 34 7.08 -1.10 10.34
N THR A 35 5.75 -1.30 10.38
CA THR A 35 4.89 -0.85 11.47
C THR A 35 3.75 -1.84 11.73
N GLU A 36 3.23 -1.86 12.95
CA GLU A 36 2.01 -2.60 13.30
C GLU A 36 0.79 -1.67 13.39
N VAL A 37 0.95 -0.39 13.04
CA VAL A 37 -0.14 0.59 13.10
C VAL A 37 -1.06 0.43 11.90
N ASP A 38 -2.36 0.62 12.12
CA ASP A 38 -3.34 0.58 11.04
C ASP A 38 -3.04 1.65 9.97
N LEU A 39 -2.94 1.19 8.72
CA LEU A 39 -2.81 2.03 7.55
C LEU A 39 -4.21 2.23 6.95
N CYS A 40 -4.60 3.49 6.78
CA CYS A 40 -5.97 3.89 6.48
C CYS A 40 -6.17 4.31 5.02
N SER A 41 -5.15 4.87 4.38
CA SER A 41 -5.25 5.36 3.00
C SER A 41 -3.92 5.28 2.26
N MET A 42 -3.99 5.38 0.94
CA MET A 42 -2.82 5.45 0.06
C MET A 42 -3.03 6.43 -1.07
N CYS A 43 -1.94 6.99 -1.57
CA CYS A 43 -1.90 7.74 -2.83
C CYS A 43 -0.62 7.46 -3.60
N ILE A 44 -0.68 7.64 -4.92
CA ILE A 44 0.49 7.57 -5.79
C ILE A 44 0.79 9.00 -6.26
N ALA A 45 2.01 9.47 -6.04
CA ALA A 45 2.45 10.76 -6.56
C ALA A 45 2.75 10.66 -8.07
N PRO A 46 2.75 11.80 -8.80
CA PRO A 46 3.00 11.79 -10.25
C PRO A 46 4.33 11.15 -10.69
N ASN A 47 5.31 11.12 -9.79
CA ASN A 47 6.60 10.46 -10.01
C ASN A 47 6.57 8.94 -9.79
N GLY A 48 5.41 8.35 -9.50
CA GLY A 48 5.21 6.92 -9.25
C GLY A 48 5.47 6.48 -7.80
N THR A 49 5.85 7.37 -6.90
CA THR A 49 6.05 7.05 -5.48
C THR A 49 4.72 6.72 -4.80
N LEU A 50 4.67 5.61 -4.05
CA LEU A 50 3.51 5.23 -3.26
C LEU A 50 3.65 5.76 -1.83
N TYR A 51 2.60 6.42 -1.35
CA TYR A 51 2.48 6.82 0.04
C TYR A 51 1.35 6.05 0.71
N ALA A 52 1.62 5.55 1.90
CA ALA A 52 0.60 4.98 2.79
C ALA A 52 0.51 5.82 4.06
N VAL A 53 -0.70 6.18 4.46
CA VAL A 53 -0.96 6.98 5.66
C VAL A 53 -1.80 6.18 6.63
N GLY A 54 -1.45 6.25 7.92
CA GLY A 54 -2.08 5.48 8.98
C GLY A 54 -2.46 6.31 10.20
N LYS A 55 -2.95 5.63 11.24
CA LYS A 55 -3.25 6.25 12.53
C LYS A 55 -1.99 6.91 13.13
N TRP A 56 -2.22 7.85 14.04
CA TRP A 56 -1.17 8.57 14.77
C TRP A 56 -0.17 9.35 13.90
N GLY A 57 -0.59 9.72 12.68
CA GLY A 57 0.24 10.53 11.78
C GLY A 57 1.34 9.74 11.08
N ILE A 58 1.28 8.41 11.05
CA ILE A 58 2.25 7.60 10.30
C ILE A 58 2.09 7.85 8.81
N ILE A 59 3.22 8.13 8.16
CA ILE A 59 3.37 8.24 6.71
C ILE A 59 4.51 7.32 6.30
N LEU A 60 4.23 6.37 5.42
CA LEU A 60 5.19 5.46 4.82
C LEU A 60 5.36 5.79 3.34
N LYS A 61 6.57 5.58 2.82
CA LYS A 61 6.95 5.84 1.43
C LYS A 61 7.55 4.58 0.82
N TYR A 62 7.08 4.20 -0.37
CA TYR A 62 7.56 3.07 -1.18
C TYR A 62 7.90 3.53 -2.60
#